data_AF-A0A086MRH7-F1
#
_entry.id   AF-A0A086MRH7-F1
#
_cell.length_a   1.000
_cell.length_b   1.000
_cell.length_c   1.000
_cell.angle_alpha   90.00
_cell.angle_beta   90.00
_cell.angle_gamma   90.00
#
_symmetry.space_group_name_H-M   'P 1'
#
loop_
_entity.id
_entity.type
_entity.pdbx_description
1 polymer ?
#
loop_
_entity_poly.entity_id
_entity_poly.type
_entity_poly.pdbx_seq_one_letter_code
_entity_poly.pdbx_strand_id
1 'polypeptide(L)'
;MPIPRLSPGDHVRVTISATVKQPGPGCLELSPRTYIEFESEDDLDIEVITGHFRCGDVVTDGSRALLRTVVVRDSGTEAFWTAADGSVVRDDEVRPESLRLLLRIA
;
A
#
# COMPACT_ATOMS: atom_id res chain seq x y z
N MET A 1 -8.78 -18.73 -11.48
CA MET A 1 -9.05 -18.86 -12.93
C MET A 1 -7.75 -19.23 -13.64
N PRO A 2 -7.79 -20.08 -14.68
CA PRO A 2 -6.59 -20.35 -15.49
C PRO A 2 -6.16 -19.10 -16.26
N ILE A 3 -4.85 -18.98 -16.52
CA ILE A 3 -4.29 -17.90 -17.35
C ILE A 3 -4.83 -18.08 -18.78
N PRO A 4 -5.40 -17.02 -19.41
CA PRO A 4 -5.81 -17.08 -20.81
C PRO A 4 -4.64 -17.47 -21.73
N ARG A 5 -4.92 -18.16 -22.83
CA ARG A 5 -3.90 -18.35 -23.87
C ARG A 5 -3.60 -16.98 -24.48
N LEU A 6 -2.36 -16.53 -24.35
CA LEU A 6 -1.85 -15.30 -24.96
C LEU A 6 -1.19 -15.63 -26.31
N SER A 7 -1.37 -14.75 -27.29
CA SER A 7 -0.75 -14.82 -28.61
C SER A 7 0.21 -13.64 -28.81
N PRO A 8 1.27 -13.80 -29.63
CA PRO A 8 2.12 -12.67 -30.01
C PRO A 8 1.28 -11.54 -30.63
N GLY A 9 1.41 -10.32 -30.09
CA GLY A 9 0.66 -9.14 -30.53
C GLY A 9 -0.60 -8.82 -29.71
N ASP A 10 -0.98 -9.66 -28.75
CA ASP A 10 -2.10 -9.37 -27.85
C ASP A 10 -1.79 -8.16 -26.95
N HIS A 11 -2.72 -7.21 -26.88
CA HIS A 11 -2.65 -6.10 -25.94
C HIS A 11 -3.21 -6.54 -24.59
N VAL A 12 -2.36 -6.60 -23.56
CA VAL A 12 -2.72 -7.06 -22.21
C VAL A 12 -2.55 -5.97 -21.18
N ARG A 13 -3.38 -6.00 -20.13
CA ARG A 13 -3.14 -5.27 -18.88
C ARG A 13 -2.95 -6.30 -17.77
N VAL A 14 -1.84 -6.22 -17.06
CA VAL A 14 -1.50 -7.11 -15.95
C VAL A 14 -1.57 -6.32 -14.66
N THR A 15 -2.36 -6.79 -13.69
CA THR A 15 -2.45 -6.19 -12.34
C THR A 15 -1.80 -7.15 -11.35
N ILE A 16 -0.81 -6.67 -10.59
CA ILE A 16 -0.07 -7.47 -9.61
C ILE A 16 -0.19 -6.80 -8.24
N SER A 17 -0.80 -7.49 -7.28
CA SER A 17 -0.84 -7.04 -5.87
C SER A 17 0.24 -7.77 -5.08
N ALA A 18 1.33 -7.08 -4.76
CA ALA A 18 2.49 -7.66 -4.06
C ALA A 18 3.24 -6.61 -3.23
N THR A 19 4.21 -7.05 -2.41
CA THR A 19 5.13 -6.16 -1.69
C THR A 19 6.44 -6.04 -2.45
N VAL A 20 6.93 -4.82 -2.63
CA VAL A 20 8.25 -4.54 -3.24
C VAL A 20 9.35 -5.04 -2.30
N LYS A 21 10.26 -5.86 -2.83
CA LYS A 21 11.44 -6.37 -2.11
C LYS A 21 12.69 -5.56 -2.44
N GLN A 22 12.97 -5.40 -3.73
CA GLN A 22 14.13 -4.66 -4.20
C GLN A 22 13.79 -3.98 -5.55
N PRO A 23 13.82 -2.65 -5.63
CA PRO A 23 13.81 -1.94 -6.89
C PRO A 23 15.24 -1.79 -7.45
N GLY A 24 15.39 -1.83 -8.77
CA GLY A 24 16.65 -1.57 -9.46
C GLY A 24 16.45 -1.08 -10.90
N PRO A 25 17.49 -0.54 -11.56
CA PRO A 25 17.39 -0.13 -12.96
C PRO A 25 17.01 -1.31 -13.85
N GLY A 26 15.88 -1.22 -14.54
CA GLY A 26 15.37 -2.25 -15.44
C GLY A 26 14.80 -3.50 -14.77
N CYS A 27 14.69 -3.52 -13.42
CA CYS A 27 14.12 -4.66 -12.71
C CYS A 27 13.36 -4.29 -11.42
N LEU A 28 12.29 -5.04 -11.16
CA LEU A 28 11.49 -4.93 -9.94
C LEU A 28 11.25 -6.32 -9.34
N GLU A 29 11.77 -6.56 -8.13
CA GLU A 29 11.52 -7.78 -7.36
C GLU A 29 10.33 -7.58 -6.40
N LEU A 30 9.36 -8.50 -6.48
CA LEU A 30 8.13 -8.53 -5.72
C LEU A 30 7.97 -9.85 -4.95
N SER A 31 7.39 -9.80 -3.75
CA SER A 31 7.11 -10.99 -2.94
C SER A 31 5.97 -11.85 -3.51
N PRO A 32 5.99 -13.19 -3.35
CA PRO A 32 7.08 -13.97 -2.77
C PRO A 32 8.22 -14.27 -3.74
N ARG A 33 8.01 -14.28 -5.07
CA ARG A 33 9.02 -14.54 -6.12
C ARG A 33 8.56 -14.07 -7.50
N THR A 34 8.17 -12.81 -7.63
CA THR A 34 7.76 -12.22 -8.92
C THR A 34 8.82 -11.20 -9.34
N TYR A 35 9.27 -11.29 -10.60
CA TYR A 35 10.26 -10.38 -11.17
C TYR A 35 9.66 -9.74 -12.42
N ILE A 36 9.81 -8.43 -12.54
CA ILE A 36 9.41 -7.67 -13.72
C ILE A 36 10.67 -7.04 -14.29
N GLU A 37 10.98 -7.37 -15.55
CA GLU A 37 12.06 -6.77 -16.34
C GLU A 37 11.44 -5.77 -17.31
N PHE A 38 12.07 -4.60 -17.46
CA PHE A 38 11.57 -3.51 -18.29
C PHE A 38 12.74 -2.72 -18.87
N GLU A 39 12.55 -2.16 -20.07
CA GLU A 39 13.60 -1.36 -20.75
C GLU A 39 13.60 0.08 -20.25
N SER A 40 12.41 0.67 -20.06
CA SER A 40 12.20 2.00 -19.48
C SER A 40 11.26 1.96 -18.28
N GLU A 41 11.46 2.87 -17.32
CA GLU A 41 10.49 3.06 -16.22
C GLU A 41 9.13 3.55 -16.74
N ASP A 42 9.10 4.20 -17.91
CA ASP A 42 7.85 4.64 -18.57
C ASP A 42 7.01 3.47 -19.10
N ASP A 43 7.59 2.27 -19.22
CA ASP A 43 6.88 1.06 -19.65
C ASP A 43 6.02 0.46 -18.51
N LEU A 44 6.19 0.96 -17.29
CA LEU A 44 5.50 0.50 -16.10
C LEU A 44 4.57 1.57 -15.52
N ASP A 45 3.29 1.24 -15.44
CA ASP A 45 2.34 1.96 -14.60
C ASP A 45 2.29 1.28 -13.21
N ILE A 46 2.88 1.92 -12.20
CA ILE A 46 2.95 1.41 -10.83
C ILE A 46 2.03 2.22 -9.92
N GLU A 47 0.91 1.63 -9.56
CA GLU A 47 0.09 2.12 -8.45
C GLU A 47 0.62 1.56 -7.13
N VAL A 48 1.22 2.42 -6.31
CA VAL A 48 1.64 2.04 -4.96
C VAL A 48 0.41 2.06 -4.04
N ILE A 49 -0.16 0.88 -3.81
CA ILE A 49 -1.21 0.71 -2.80
C ILE A 49 -0.53 0.78 -1.42
N THR A 50 -0.76 1.86 -0.67
CA THR A 50 -0.23 2.03 0.69
C THR A 50 -0.79 0.94 1.61
N GLY A 51 0.00 -0.12 1.82
CA GLY A 51 -0.36 -1.26 2.66
C GLY A 51 -0.56 -0.91 4.14
N HIS A 52 -1.47 -1.66 4.78
CA HIS A 52 -1.97 -1.56 6.16
C HIS A 52 -1.03 -0.85 7.16
N PHE A 53 -1.40 0.36 7.52
CA PHE A 53 -0.77 1.10 8.60
C PHE A 53 -0.84 0.33 9.92
N ARG A 54 0.29 0.29 10.63
CA ARG A 54 0.46 -0.45 11.88
C ARG A 54 0.15 0.43 13.06
N CYS A 55 -0.20 -0.17 14.20
CA CYS A 55 -0.27 0.57 15.46
C CYS A 55 1.04 1.33 15.69
N GLY A 56 0.94 2.62 16.03
CA GLY A 56 2.09 3.50 16.22
C GLY A 56 2.58 4.22 14.95
N ASP A 57 2.10 3.86 13.76
CA ASP A 57 2.40 4.63 12.54
C ASP A 57 1.78 6.04 12.67
N VAL A 58 2.57 7.07 12.38
CA VAL A 58 2.09 8.44 12.23
C VAL A 58 2.00 8.73 10.74
N VAL A 59 0.82 9.09 10.27
CA VAL A 59 0.53 9.45 8.88
C VAL A 59 0.05 10.89 8.80
N THR A 60 -0.11 11.43 7.59
CA THR A 60 -0.84 12.67 7.34
C THR A 60 -1.84 12.49 6.21
N ASP A 61 -3.00 13.13 6.35
CA ASP A 61 -4.03 13.26 5.31
C ASP A 61 -3.84 14.54 4.46
N GLY A 62 -2.70 15.23 4.61
CA GLY A 62 -2.41 16.52 3.97
C GLY A 62 -2.88 17.75 4.77
N SER A 63 -3.73 17.56 5.78
CA SER A 63 -4.21 18.64 6.66
C SER A 63 -3.64 18.53 8.08
N ARG A 64 -3.53 17.30 8.59
CA ARG A 64 -3.10 17.02 9.97
C ARG A 64 -2.31 15.72 10.04
N ALA A 65 -1.56 15.56 11.13
CA ALA A 65 -0.91 14.31 11.47
C ALA A 65 -1.88 13.42 12.26
N LEU A 66 -1.87 12.13 11.96
CA LEU A 66 -2.75 11.11 12.53
C LEU A 66 -1.91 9.95 13.04
N LEU A 67 -2.14 9.52 14.28
CA LEU A 67 -1.51 8.35 14.88
C LEU A 67 -2.43 7.14 14.73
N ARG A 68 -1.89 6.04 14.19
CA ARG A 68 -2.61 4.77 14.10
C ARG A 68 -2.67 4.10 15.46
N THR A 69 -3.88 3.82 15.93
CA THR A 69 -4.13 3.03 17.13
C THR A 69 -4.85 1.75 16.75
N VAL A 70 -4.35 0.62 17.22
CA VAL A 70 -5.00 -0.69 17.06
C VAL A 70 -5.24 -1.27 18.45
N VAL A 71 -6.49 -1.59 18.76
CA VAL A 71 -6.90 -2.15 20.05
C VAL A 71 -7.42 -3.57 19.80
N VAL A 72 -6.80 -4.54 20.47
CA VAL A 72 -7.26 -5.93 20.46
C VAL A 72 -8.10 -6.17 21.71
N ARG A 73 -9.36 -6.59 21.54
CA ARG A 73 -10.30 -6.96 22.60
C ARG A 73 -10.81 -8.38 22.37
N ASP A 74 -11.46 -8.96 23.38
CA ASP A 74 -12.06 -10.30 23.27
C ASP A 74 -13.08 -10.42 22.12
N SER A 75 -13.70 -9.30 21.72
CA SER A 75 -14.66 -9.21 20.63
C SER A 75 -14.04 -9.01 19.24
N GLY A 76 -12.73 -8.80 19.14
CA GLY A 76 -12.04 -8.55 17.87
C GLY A 76 -10.97 -7.46 17.93
N THR A 77 -10.42 -7.14 16.76
CA THR A 77 -9.43 -6.06 16.59
C THR A 77 -10.11 -4.85 15.98
N GLU A 78 -10.00 -3.71 16.65
CA GLU A 78 -10.48 -2.40 16.16
C GLU A 78 -9.27 -1.50 15.85
N ALA A 79 -9.34 -0.75 14.76
CA ALA A 79 -8.30 0.20 14.38
C ALA A 79 -8.91 1.57 14.08
N PHE A 80 -8.22 2.62 14.53
CA PHE A 80 -8.65 3.99 14.34
C PHE A 80 -7.44 4.94 14.30
N TRP A 81 -7.71 6.17 13.88
CA TRP A 81 -6.73 7.24 13.76
C TRP A 81 -7.00 8.30 14.81
N THR A 82 -5.94 8.81 15.45
CA THR A 82 -6.06 9.89 16.43
C THR A 82 -5.27 11.09 15.96
N ALA A 83 -5.92 12.24 15.79
CA ALA A 83 -5.25 13.50 15.51
C ALA A 83 -4.68 14.13 16.79
N ALA A 84 -3.79 15.12 16.64
CA ALA A 84 -3.16 15.81 17.77
C ALA A 84 -4.17 16.58 18.67
N ASP A 85 -5.34 16.95 18.13
CA ASP A 85 -6.43 17.58 18.87
C ASP A 85 -7.29 16.59 19.66
N GLY A 86 -6.97 15.28 19.59
CA GLY A 86 -7.70 14.20 20.25
C GLY A 86 -8.90 13.68 19.46
N SER A 87 -9.18 14.23 18.27
CA SER A 87 -10.25 13.69 17.42
C SER A 87 -9.89 12.30 16.91
N VAL A 88 -10.89 11.42 16.91
CA VAL A 88 -10.79 10.06 16.39
C VAL A 88 -11.39 10.02 14.99
N VAL A 89 -10.63 9.52 14.04
CA VAL A 89 -11.04 9.37 12.64
C VAL A 89 -11.04 7.88 12.30
N ARG A 90 -12.12 7.42 11.67
CA ARG A 90 -12.28 6.01 11.30
C ARG A 90 -11.64 5.71 9.94
N ASP A 91 -11.39 4.43 9.69
CA ASP A 91 -10.80 3.97 8.42
C ASP A 91 -11.68 4.24 7.20
N ASP A 92 -13.00 4.31 7.37
CA ASP A 92 -13.95 4.64 6.31
C ASP A 92 -14.09 6.16 6.10
N GLU A 93 -13.67 6.98 7.06
CA GLU A 93 -13.65 8.44 6.97
C GLU A 93 -12.38 8.98 6.30
N VAL A 94 -11.30 8.20 6.28
CA VAL A 94 -10.03 8.57 5.62
C VAL A 94 -9.67 7.59 4.54
N ARG A 95 -9.60 8.08 3.30
CA ARG A 95 -9.14 7.28 2.15
C ARG A 95 -7.69 6.83 2.38
N PRO A 96 -7.40 5.53 2.56
CA PRO A 96 -6.04 5.06 2.86
C PRO A 96 -5.00 5.46 1.81
N GLU A 97 -5.40 5.62 0.56
CA GLU A 97 -4.59 6.12 -0.55
C GLU A 97 -4.20 7.60 -0.43
N SER A 98 -4.95 8.39 0.36
CA SER A 98 -4.62 9.78 0.66
C SER A 98 -3.67 9.95 1.85
N LEU A 99 -3.41 8.86 2.57
CA LEU A 99 -2.58 8.86 3.77
C LEU A 99 -1.11 8.65 3.43
N ARG A 100 -0.26 9.57 3.90
CA ARG A 100 1.19 9.48 3.74
C ARG A 100 1.86 9.18 5.08
N LEU A 101 2.66 8.12 5.16
CA LEU A 101 3.46 7.80 6.34
C LEU A 101 4.49 8.91 6.61
N LEU A 102 4.47 9.48 7.82
CA LEU A 102 5.43 10.46 8.31
C LEU A 102 6.49 9.81 9.21
N LEU A 103 6.06 8.92 10.10
CA LEU A 103 6.92 8.25 11.06
C LEU A 103 6.42 6.84 11.32
N ARG A 104 7.35 5.89 11.38
CA ARG A 104 7.09 4.54 11.90
C ARG A 104 7.82 4.39 13.22
N ILE A 105 7.06 4.23 14.29
CA ILE A 105 7.61 3.92 15.61
C ILE A 105 7.79 2.40 15.68
N ALA A 106 9.02 1.96 15.99
CA ALA A 106 9.43 0.56 16.03
C ALA A 106 8.96 -0.14 17.30
#